data_AF-A0AB36NYM5-F1
#
_entry.id   AF-A0AB36NYM5-F1
#
_cell.length_a   1.000
_cell.length_b   1.000
_cell.length_c   1.000
_cell.angle_alpha   90.00
_cell.angle_beta   90.00
_cell.angle_gamma   90.00
#
_symmetry.space_group_name_H-M   'P 1'
#
loop_
_entity.id
_entity.type
_entity.pdbx_description
1 polymer ?
#
loop_
_entity_poly.entity_id
_entity_poly.type
_entity_poly.pdbx_seq_one_letter_code
_entity_poly.pdbx_strand_id
1 'polypeptide(L)'
;MIQKGTNSKLMSTKTKIILIAVILVSTIGLAFTVSMHRITEKEYIGITPIKKDSVASVAAFKQVYKVLMSPRCLNCHPKGDIPLQGDNSVVHTMQPKRGKDGKGVYAMKCANCHQPENSPGLQTPPGNPEWHLPPADMKMVFEGKTAHELAKQLVNPELNGHKDLEKLIAHADDGLVKAGWNPGKGRTVPPLTHAQFKKAWITWLQTGAYAPAK
;
A
#
# COMPACT_ATOMS: atom_id res chain seq x y z
N MET A 1 -31.32 -55.84 -57.79
CA MET A 1 -31.48 -54.69 -56.87
C MET A 1 -30.33 -53.73 -57.10
N ILE A 2 -30.64 -52.52 -57.55
CA ILE A 2 -29.68 -51.45 -57.87
C ILE A 2 -29.50 -50.62 -56.60
N GLN A 3 -28.26 -50.41 -56.14
CA GLN A 3 -27.96 -49.30 -55.24
C GLN A 3 -26.65 -48.60 -55.63
N LYS A 4 -26.86 -47.33 -55.96
CA LYS A 4 -25.98 -46.29 -56.48
C LYS A 4 -24.63 -46.21 -55.76
N GLY A 5 -23.54 -46.39 -56.52
CA GLY A 5 -22.21 -45.92 -56.13
C GLY A 5 -22.19 -44.39 -56.14
N THR A 6 -21.91 -43.79 -54.99
CA THR A 6 -21.63 -42.36 -54.85
C THR A 6 -20.32 -42.03 -55.53
N ASN A 7 -20.38 -41.39 -56.69
CA ASN A 7 -19.23 -40.78 -57.36
C ASN A 7 -18.69 -39.63 -56.49
N SER A 8 -17.62 -39.88 -55.74
CA SER A 8 -16.81 -38.80 -55.17
C SER A 8 -16.10 -38.08 -56.32
N LYS A 9 -16.62 -36.93 -56.75
CA LYS A 9 -15.96 -36.08 -57.75
C LYS A 9 -14.66 -35.57 -57.13
N LEU A 10 -13.55 -36.19 -57.50
CA LEU A 10 -12.22 -35.80 -57.03
C LEU A 10 -11.94 -34.37 -57.52
N MET A 11 -11.80 -33.42 -56.60
CA MET A 11 -11.55 -32.02 -56.94
C MET A 11 -10.25 -31.89 -57.73
N SER A 12 -10.30 -31.14 -58.84
CA SER A 12 -9.14 -30.83 -59.68
C SER A 12 -8.02 -30.20 -58.86
N THR A 13 -6.77 -30.51 -59.21
CA THR A 13 -5.56 -29.96 -58.58
C THR A 13 -5.60 -28.43 -58.53
N LYS A 14 -6.17 -27.76 -59.55
CA LYS A 14 -6.35 -26.30 -59.55
C LYS A 14 -7.31 -25.81 -58.45
N THR A 15 -8.42 -26.53 -58.24
CA THR A 15 -9.39 -26.21 -57.19
C THR A 15 -8.81 -26.42 -55.79
N LYS A 16 -7.98 -27.46 -55.60
CA LYS A 16 -7.26 -27.69 -54.33
C LYS A 16 -6.25 -26.57 -54.04
N ILE A 17 -5.49 -26.13 -55.04
CA ILE A 17 -4.52 -25.03 -54.90
C ILE A 17 -5.24 -23.72 -54.55
N ILE A 18 -6.36 -23.41 -55.21
CA ILE A 18 -7.16 -22.21 -54.91
C ILE A 18 -7.71 -22.26 -53.49
N LEU A 19 -8.26 -23.40 -53.03
CA LEU A 19 -8.73 -23.52 -51.64
C LEU A 19 -7.60 -23.37 -50.62
N ILE A 20 -6.44 -23.97 -50.87
CA ILE A 20 -5.27 -23.83 -49.98
C ILE A 20 -4.81 -22.37 -49.91
N ALA A 21 -4.77 -21.67 -51.05
CA ALA A 21 -4.43 -20.25 -51.11
C ALA A 21 -5.45 -19.38 -50.35
N VAL A 22 -6.75 -19.63 -50.48
CA VAL A 22 -7.81 -18.89 -49.77
C VAL A 22 -7.74 -19.14 -48.26
N ILE A 23 -7.47 -20.38 -47.83
CA ILE A 23 -7.30 -20.72 -46.41
C ILE A 23 -6.06 -20.02 -45.83
N LEU A 24 -4.93 -20.02 -46.55
CA LEU A 24 -3.70 -19.33 -46.13
C LEU A 24 -3.90 -17.82 -46.01
N VAL A 25 -4.57 -17.17 -46.96
CA VAL A 25 -4.86 -15.73 -46.90
C VAL A 25 -5.77 -15.40 -45.71
N SER A 26 -6.76 -16.26 -45.44
CA SER A 26 -7.70 -16.07 -44.31
C SER A 26 -7.03 -16.26 -42.95
N THR A 27 -6.14 -17.25 -42.80
CA THR A 27 -5.41 -17.47 -41.54
C THR A 27 -4.38 -16.38 -41.27
N ILE A 28 -3.71 -15.87 -42.31
CA ILE A 28 -2.79 -14.74 -42.19
C ILE A 28 -3.55 -13.46 -41.81
N GLY A 29 -4.71 -13.20 -42.44
CA GLY A 29 -5.55 -12.04 -42.12
C GLY A 29 -6.02 -12.04 -40.66
N LEU A 30 -6.50 -13.19 -40.16
CA LEU A 30 -6.94 -13.33 -38.77
C LEU A 30 -5.79 -13.14 -37.77
N ALA A 31 -4.62 -13.73 -38.07
CA ALA A 31 -3.42 -13.56 -37.25
C ALA A 31 -2.93 -12.09 -37.21
N PHE A 32 -3.03 -11.37 -38.33
CA PHE A 32 -2.70 -9.94 -38.39
C PHE A 32 -3.64 -9.08 -37.53
N THR A 33 -4.96 -9.33 -37.58
CA THR A 33 -5.93 -8.60 -36.75
C THR A 33 -5.78 -8.88 -35.24
N VAL A 34 -5.53 -10.13 -34.84
CA VAL A 34 -5.28 -10.48 -33.43
C VAL A 34 -3.97 -9.86 -32.93
N SER A 35 -2.93 -9.82 -33.78
CA SER A 35 -1.66 -9.17 -33.46
C SER A 35 -1.83 -7.66 -33.29
N MET A 36 -2.56 -6.98 -34.18
CA MET A 36 -2.83 -5.54 -34.05
C MET A 36 -3.65 -5.20 -32.80
N HIS A 37 -4.65 -6.01 -32.44
CA HIS A 37 -5.46 -5.77 -31.23
C HIS A 37 -4.63 -5.93 -29.94
N ARG A 38 -3.68 -6.88 -29.92
CA ARG A 38 -2.72 -7.02 -28.81
C ARG A 38 -1.73 -5.87 -28.69
N ILE A 39 -1.42 -5.17 -29.78
CA ILE A 39 -0.52 -4.00 -29.75
C ILE A 39 -1.24 -2.80 -29.11
N THR A 40 -2.56 -2.67 -29.29
CA THR A 40 -3.35 -1.57 -28.72
C THR A 40 -3.65 -1.72 -27.23
N GLU A 41 -3.59 -2.94 -26.68
CA GLU A 41 -3.83 -3.23 -25.25
C GLU A 41 -2.58 -3.22 -24.37
N LYS A 42 -1.44 -2.74 -24.85
CA LYS A 42 -0.41 -2.28 -23.90
C LYS A 42 -0.91 -1.00 -23.26
N GLU A 43 -1.69 -1.18 -22.20
CA GLU A 43 -2.02 -0.20 -21.18
C GLU A 43 -0.72 0.51 -20.80
N TYR A 44 -0.48 1.67 -21.41
CA TYR A 44 0.55 2.58 -20.96
C TYR A 44 0.11 3.00 -19.56
N ILE A 45 0.72 2.38 -18.54
CA ILE A 45 0.65 2.85 -17.17
C ILE A 45 1.07 4.32 -17.24
N GLY A 46 0.09 5.21 -17.16
CA GLY A 46 0.33 6.64 -17.15
C GLY A 46 1.09 6.95 -15.87
N ILE A 47 2.42 6.87 -15.92
CA ILE A 47 3.28 7.40 -14.87
C ILE A 47 3.01 8.90 -14.90
N THR A 48 2.11 9.35 -14.02
CA THR A 48 1.88 10.77 -13.85
C THR A 48 3.23 11.35 -13.42
N PRO A 49 3.86 12.21 -14.23
CA PRO A 49 5.20 12.66 -13.93
C PRO A 49 5.17 13.38 -12.58
N ILE A 50 6.02 12.94 -11.65
CA ILE A 50 6.17 13.59 -10.34
C ILE A 50 6.52 15.06 -10.59
N LYS A 51 5.68 15.96 -10.11
CA LYS A 51 5.93 17.40 -10.21
C LYS A 51 7.09 17.73 -9.26
N LYS A 52 8.19 18.30 -9.75
CA LYS A 52 9.28 18.74 -8.86
C LYS A 52 8.94 20.12 -8.27
N ASP A 53 8.33 20.13 -7.09
CA ASP A 53 7.88 21.34 -6.40
C ASP A 53 8.27 21.27 -4.92
N SER A 54 9.49 21.72 -4.61
CA SER A 54 10.05 21.60 -3.26
C SER A 54 9.29 22.41 -2.22
N VAL A 55 8.76 23.59 -2.58
CA VAL A 55 8.02 24.45 -1.66
C VAL A 55 6.71 23.79 -1.24
N ALA A 56 5.91 23.31 -2.21
CA ALA A 56 4.67 22.60 -1.90
C ALA A 56 4.95 21.29 -1.15
N SER A 57 5.99 20.56 -1.55
CA SER A 57 6.37 19.28 -0.94
C SER A 57 6.74 19.44 0.54
N VAL A 58 7.62 20.39 0.87
CA VAL A 58 8.04 20.67 2.26
C VAL A 58 6.86 21.17 3.09
N ALA A 59 6.01 22.03 2.54
CA ALA A 59 4.82 22.51 3.24
C ALA A 59 3.83 21.38 3.56
N ALA A 60 3.61 20.46 2.62
CA ALA A 60 2.78 19.29 2.81
C ALA A 60 3.38 18.33 3.85
N PHE A 61 4.70 18.09 3.80
CA PHE A 61 5.36 17.22 4.78
C PHE A 61 5.29 17.77 6.20
N LYS A 62 5.34 19.09 6.40
CA LYS A 62 5.16 19.68 7.74
C LYS A 62 3.80 19.33 8.35
N GLN A 63 2.75 19.18 7.53
CA GLN A 63 1.43 18.75 8.00
C GLN A 63 1.40 17.25 8.31
N VAL A 64 2.00 16.43 7.44
CA VAL A 64 2.22 14.98 7.68
C VAL A 64 2.97 14.77 9.00
N TYR A 65 4.06 15.49 9.21
CA TYR A 65 4.90 15.38 10.40
C TYR A 65 4.12 15.61 11.69
N LYS A 66 3.24 16.63 11.74
CA LYS A 66 2.38 16.88 12.91
C LYS A 66 1.50 15.68 13.26
N VAL A 67 0.98 14.98 12.26
CA VAL A 67 0.17 13.75 12.46
C VAL A 67 1.04 12.60 12.94
N LEU A 68 2.19 12.37 12.31
CA LEU A 68 3.10 11.28 12.66
C LEU A 68 3.74 11.45 14.05
N MET A 69 3.89 12.68 14.53
CA MET A 69 4.34 13.00 15.89
C MET A 69 3.20 12.97 16.92
N SER A 70 1.95 12.78 16.50
CA SER A 70 0.86 12.60 17.46
C SER A 70 1.00 11.27 18.21
N PRO A 71 0.47 11.14 19.44
CA PRO A 71 0.51 9.90 20.20
C PRO A 71 -0.14 8.70 19.49
N ARG A 72 -0.99 8.95 18.49
CA ARG A 72 -1.64 7.87 17.72
C ARG A 72 -0.68 7.13 16.80
N CYS A 73 0.34 7.81 16.30
CA CYS A 73 1.39 7.23 15.47
C CYS A 73 2.65 6.94 16.30
N LEU A 74 3.08 7.90 17.12
CA LEU A 74 4.31 7.82 17.90
C LEU A 74 4.35 6.60 18.83
N ASN A 75 3.22 6.26 19.45
CA ASN A 75 3.13 5.15 20.39
C ASN A 75 3.40 3.77 19.76
N CYS A 76 3.15 3.63 18.46
CA CYS A 76 3.43 2.41 17.71
C CYS A 76 4.85 2.42 17.09
N HIS A 77 5.47 3.59 17.00
CA HIS A 77 6.78 3.80 16.39
C HIS A 77 7.83 4.33 17.41
N PRO A 78 7.99 3.71 18.59
CA PRO A 78 8.97 4.11 19.58
C PRO A 78 10.40 3.75 19.11
N LYS A 79 11.40 4.36 19.74
CA LYS A 79 12.82 4.00 19.60
C LYS A 79 13.10 2.62 20.20
N GLY A 80 12.39 2.26 21.27
CA GLY A 80 12.52 0.98 21.95
C GLY A 80 11.64 -0.14 21.37
N ASP A 81 11.63 -1.27 22.07
CA ASP A 81 10.76 -2.41 21.76
C ASP A 81 9.47 -2.45 22.58
N ILE A 82 9.32 -1.57 23.57
CA ILE A 82 8.07 -1.42 24.31
C ILE A 82 7.30 -0.25 23.68
N PRO A 83 6.02 -0.42 23.30
CA PRO A 83 5.21 0.67 22.78
C PRO A 83 5.01 1.75 23.84
N LEU A 84 4.65 2.95 23.39
CA LEU A 84 4.20 4.01 24.29
C LEU A 84 2.67 3.94 24.46
N GLN A 85 2.14 4.61 25.46
CA GLN A 85 0.76 4.54 25.89
C GLN A 85 0.23 5.92 26.28
N GLY A 86 -1.06 6.12 26.00
CA GLY A 86 -1.77 7.36 26.32
C GLY A 86 -1.37 8.52 25.42
N ASP A 87 -1.82 9.71 25.80
CA ASP A 87 -1.62 10.95 25.05
C ASP A 87 -0.32 11.67 25.42
N ASN A 88 0.29 11.29 26.54
CA ASN A 88 1.61 11.75 26.95
C ASN A 88 2.75 10.84 26.45
N SER A 89 2.42 9.82 25.64
CA SER A 89 3.39 8.88 25.07
C SER A 89 4.38 8.31 26.10
N VAL A 90 3.87 7.87 27.25
CA VAL A 90 4.69 7.21 28.28
C VAL A 90 4.88 5.74 27.94
N VAL A 91 5.95 5.10 28.41
CA VAL A 91 6.15 3.65 28.21
C VAL A 91 4.93 2.88 28.70
N HIS A 92 4.45 1.94 27.88
CA HIS A 92 3.27 1.14 28.19
C HIS A 92 3.44 0.39 29.53
N THR A 93 2.53 0.59 30.47
CA THR A 93 2.73 0.18 31.89
C THR A 93 2.89 -1.33 32.08
N MET A 94 2.25 -2.15 31.23
CA MET A 94 2.41 -3.61 31.24
C MET A 94 3.71 -4.10 30.59
N GLN A 95 4.50 -3.20 30.01
CA GLN A 95 5.79 -3.48 29.35
C GLN A 95 5.77 -4.60 28.28
N PRO A 96 4.75 -4.67 27.37
CA PRO A 96 4.80 -5.61 26.26
C PRO A 96 5.98 -5.32 25.35
N LYS A 97 6.61 -6.36 24.80
CA LYS A 97 7.73 -6.21 23.85
C LYS A 97 7.30 -6.58 22.45
N ARG A 98 7.71 -5.78 21.45
CA ARG A 98 7.42 -5.89 20.01
C ARG A 98 7.39 -7.32 19.48
N GLY A 99 8.41 -8.12 19.76
CA GLY A 99 8.55 -9.45 19.16
C GLY A 99 8.93 -9.37 17.68
N LYS A 100 9.28 -10.52 17.08
CA LYS A 100 9.80 -10.59 15.70
C LYS A 100 8.83 -9.99 14.67
N ASP A 101 7.56 -10.31 14.82
CA ASP A 101 6.44 -9.91 13.94
C ASP A 101 5.66 -8.69 14.44
N GLY A 102 6.12 -8.04 15.52
CA GLY A 102 5.39 -6.90 16.12
C GLY A 102 4.17 -7.29 16.97
N LYS A 103 3.93 -8.58 17.21
CA LYS A 103 2.72 -9.10 17.89
C LYS A 103 2.95 -9.58 19.32
N GLY A 104 4.10 -9.28 19.92
CA GLY A 104 4.42 -9.70 21.29
C GLY A 104 5.41 -10.87 21.37
N VAL A 105 5.91 -11.14 22.57
CA VAL A 105 6.91 -12.20 22.85
C VAL A 105 6.32 -13.30 23.72
N TYR A 106 6.65 -14.56 23.42
CA TYR A 106 6.20 -15.73 24.19
C TYR A 106 4.68 -15.70 24.47
N ALA A 107 4.28 -15.83 25.74
CA ALA A 107 2.89 -15.74 26.18
C ALA A 107 2.35 -14.30 26.28
N MET A 108 3.20 -13.27 26.19
CA MET A 108 2.81 -11.86 26.25
C MET A 108 2.48 -11.34 24.86
N LYS A 109 1.38 -11.87 24.30
CA LYS A 109 0.86 -11.48 22.97
C LYS A 109 -0.09 -10.29 23.07
N CYS A 110 0.00 -9.36 22.13
CA CYS A 110 -0.82 -8.15 22.13
C CYS A 110 -2.32 -8.49 22.11
N ALA A 111 -2.70 -9.54 21.37
CA ALA A 111 -4.07 -10.03 21.24
C ALA A 111 -4.70 -10.58 22.54
N ASN A 112 -3.90 -10.83 23.58
CA ASN A 112 -4.44 -11.23 24.88
C ASN A 112 -5.21 -10.07 25.55
N CYS A 113 -4.96 -8.82 25.15
CA CYS A 113 -5.61 -7.64 25.70
C CYS A 113 -6.30 -6.80 24.63
N HIS A 114 -5.64 -6.59 23.48
CA HIS A 114 -6.19 -5.82 22.37
C HIS A 114 -7.12 -6.69 21.53
N GLN A 115 -8.34 -6.21 21.32
CA GLN A 115 -9.40 -6.91 20.58
C GLN A 115 -9.49 -6.40 19.14
N PRO A 116 -10.25 -7.07 18.25
CA PRO A 116 -10.51 -6.58 16.89
C PRO A 116 -11.16 -5.20 16.85
N GLU A 117 -11.92 -4.85 17.90
CA GLU A 117 -12.59 -3.56 18.07
C GLU A 117 -12.17 -2.89 19.38
N ASN A 118 -12.35 -1.58 19.47
CA ASN A 118 -12.07 -0.82 20.69
C ASN A 118 -12.90 -1.38 21.86
N SER A 119 -12.22 -1.76 22.95
CA SER A 119 -12.92 -2.18 24.17
C SER A 119 -13.73 -1.02 24.76
N PRO A 120 -14.98 -1.23 25.20
CA PRO A 120 -15.83 -0.15 25.70
C PRO A 120 -15.33 0.38 27.04
N GLY A 121 -15.32 1.71 27.22
CA GLY A 121 -14.97 2.36 28.50
C GLY A 121 -13.78 3.32 28.40
N LEU A 122 -13.51 4.06 29.48
CA LEU A 122 -12.31 4.89 29.58
C LEU A 122 -11.10 4.02 29.91
N GLN A 123 -9.95 4.35 29.33
CA GLN A 123 -8.66 3.69 29.61
C GLN A 123 -8.60 2.19 29.27
N THR A 124 -9.58 1.67 28.54
CA THR A 124 -9.59 0.29 28.02
C THR A 124 -8.71 0.14 26.78
N PRO A 125 -8.18 -1.06 26.47
CA PRO A 125 -7.31 -1.25 25.31
C PRO A 125 -7.97 -0.80 24.00
N PRO A 126 -7.26 -0.05 23.13
CA PRO A 126 -7.72 0.18 21.76
C PRO A 126 -7.73 -1.15 20.99
N GLY A 127 -8.48 -1.21 19.89
CA GLY A 127 -8.62 -2.43 19.10
C GLY A 127 -8.50 -2.22 17.60
N ASN A 128 -8.02 -3.27 16.93
CA ASN A 128 -7.95 -3.42 15.48
C ASN A 128 -7.72 -4.91 15.16
N PRO A 129 -8.31 -5.49 14.10
CA PRO A 129 -8.04 -6.89 13.72
C PRO A 129 -6.56 -7.16 13.42
N GLU A 130 -5.84 -6.16 12.90
CA GLU A 130 -4.41 -6.24 12.60
C GLU A 130 -3.57 -5.53 13.67
N TRP A 131 -3.93 -5.64 14.95
CA TRP A 131 -3.19 -4.93 16.00
C TRP A 131 -1.75 -5.44 16.17
N HIS A 132 -0.77 -4.66 15.70
CA HIS A 132 0.65 -4.96 15.82
C HIS A 132 1.51 -3.70 15.79
N LEU A 133 2.74 -3.82 16.25
CA LEU A 133 3.80 -2.86 15.99
C LEU A 133 4.49 -3.18 14.65
N PRO A 134 5.26 -2.25 14.07
CA PRO A 134 6.27 -2.60 13.07
C PRO A 134 7.12 -3.79 13.54
N PRO A 135 7.52 -4.71 12.63
CA PRO A 135 8.32 -5.87 13.00
C PRO A 135 9.73 -5.47 13.49
N ALA A 136 10.41 -6.38 14.17
CA ALA A 136 11.67 -6.06 14.87
C ALA A 136 12.85 -5.73 13.92
N ASP A 137 12.83 -6.27 12.71
CA ASP A 137 13.80 -6.02 11.63
C ASP A 137 13.51 -4.71 10.87
N MET A 138 12.31 -4.14 11.00
CA MET A 138 11.88 -2.89 10.37
C MET A 138 11.05 -2.05 11.34
N LYS A 139 11.69 -1.51 12.39
CA LYS A 139 10.99 -0.84 13.51
C LYS A 139 10.29 0.47 13.11
N MET A 140 10.68 1.09 12.00
CA MET A 140 10.13 2.36 11.49
C MET A 140 10.06 3.45 12.58
N VAL A 141 11.12 3.65 13.36
CA VAL A 141 11.13 4.56 14.52
C VAL A 141 10.71 5.98 14.12
N PHE A 142 9.78 6.59 14.86
CA PHE A 142 9.38 8.00 14.71
C PHE A 142 9.84 8.84 15.90
N GLU A 143 9.84 8.25 17.09
CA GLU A 143 10.25 8.91 18.33
C GLU A 143 11.63 9.56 18.23
N GLY A 144 11.67 10.85 18.56
CA GLY A 144 12.89 11.66 18.54
C GLY A 144 13.38 12.07 17.15
N LYS A 145 12.69 11.71 16.05
CA LYS A 145 13.10 12.15 14.71
C LYS A 145 12.63 13.56 14.41
N THR A 146 13.55 14.34 13.86
CA THR A 146 13.23 15.62 13.22
C THR A 146 12.38 15.40 11.96
N ALA A 147 11.74 16.47 11.48
CA ALA A 147 10.99 16.41 10.23
C ALA A 147 11.88 16.04 9.03
N HIS A 148 13.13 16.52 9.00
CA HIS A 148 14.09 16.15 7.95
C HIS A 148 14.36 14.64 7.95
N GLU A 149 14.73 14.08 9.10
CA GLU A 149 15.08 12.66 9.22
C GLU A 149 13.90 11.75 8.92
N LEU A 150 12.70 12.10 9.39
CA LEU A 150 11.52 11.28 9.16
C LEU A 150 11.11 11.30 7.68
N ALA A 151 11.17 12.46 7.00
CA ALA A 151 10.89 12.53 5.56
C ALA A 151 11.81 11.59 4.77
N LYS A 152 13.11 11.60 5.08
CA LYS A 152 14.10 10.75 4.41
C LYS A 152 13.89 9.26 4.70
N GLN A 153 13.50 8.91 5.94
CA GLN A 153 13.18 7.54 6.31
C GLN A 153 11.99 7.00 5.52
N LEU A 154 10.89 7.77 5.45
CA LEU A 154 9.61 7.30 4.92
C LEU A 154 9.65 6.95 3.42
N VAL A 155 10.55 7.57 2.65
CA VAL A 155 10.76 7.27 1.22
C VAL A 155 11.91 6.32 0.93
N ASN A 156 12.60 5.82 1.96
CA ASN A 156 13.65 4.82 1.78
C ASN A 156 13.04 3.41 1.93
N PRO A 157 12.99 2.59 0.86
CA PRO A 157 12.47 1.22 0.92
C PRO A 157 13.13 0.34 1.99
N GLU A 158 14.41 0.57 2.27
CA GLU A 158 15.17 -0.14 3.30
C GLU A 158 14.76 0.24 4.73
N LEU A 159 13.93 1.28 4.90
CA LEU A 159 13.54 1.81 6.21
C LEU A 159 12.02 2.04 6.38
N ASN A 160 11.21 1.78 5.34
CA ASN A 160 9.76 2.04 5.32
C ASN A 160 8.90 0.77 5.17
N GLY A 161 9.52 -0.41 5.33
CA GLY A 161 8.88 -1.70 5.06
C GLY A 161 8.73 -2.00 3.57
N HIS A 162 9.76 -1.68 2.79
CA HIS A 162 9.89 -2.00 1.36
C HIS A 162 8.75 -1.46 0.48
N LYS A 163 8.16 -0.33 0.87
CA LYS A 163 7.12 0.34 0.10
C LYS A 163 7.74 1.27 -0.93
N ASP A 164 7.37 1.04 -2.17
CA ASP A 164 7.51 1.99 -3.26
C ASP A 164 6.49 3.15 -3.12
N LEU A 165 6.54 4.10 -4.04
CA LEU A 165 5.70 5.30 -4.01
C LEU A 165 4.20 4.99 -4.06
N GLU A 166 3.80 4.02 -4.90
CA GLU A 166 2.40 3.64 -5.06
C GLU A 166 1.87 2.99 -3.77
N LYS A 167 2.63 2.07 -3.20
CA LYS A 167 2.30 1.46 -1.90
C LYS A 167 2.29 2.48 -0.77
N LEU A 168 3.17 3.48 -0.78
CA LEU A 168 3.12 4.56 0.21
C LEU A 168 1.83 5.37 0.07
N ILE A 169 1.39 5.71 -1.14
CA ILE A 169 0.12 6.40 -1.36
C ILE A 169 -1.05 5.57 -0.83
N ALA A 170 -1.10 4.28 -1.15
CA ALA A 170 -2.12 3.36 -0.67
C ALA A 170 -2.10 3.18 0.86
N HIS A 171 -0.91 3.18 1.47
CA HIS A 171 -0.71 2.93 2.90
C HIS A 171 -1.46 3.93 3.80
N ALA A 172 -1.73 5.15 3.33
CA ALA A 172 -2.55 6.10 4.07
C ALA A 172 -3.98 5.57 4.36
N ASP A 173 -4.45 4.59 3.59
CA ASP A 173 -5.76 3.94 3.74
C ASP A 173 -5.70 2.57 4.42
N ASP A 174 -4.56 2.16 4.97
CA ASP A 174 -4.47 0.91 5.73
C ASP A 174 -5.38 0.96 6.96
N GLY A 175 -5.97 -0.18 7.33
CA GLY A 175 -6.92 -0.28 8.44
C GLY A 175 -6.31 0.17 9.77
N LEU A 176 -5.08 -0.26 10.06
CA LEU A 176 -4.36 0.11 11.29
C LEU A 176 -3.94 1.60 11.29
N VAL A 177 -3.67 2.19 10.12
CA VAL A 177 -3.40 3.64 10.01
C VAL A 177 -4.67 4.43 10.32
N LYS A 178 -5.81 4.06 9.71
CA LYS A 178 -7.12 4.69 9.97
C LYS A 178 -7.57 4.57 11.43
N ALA A 179 -7.16 3.53 12.14
CA ALA A 179 -7.45 3.37 13.56
C ALA A 179 -6.92 4.53 14.42
N GLY A 180 -5.92 5.30 13.94
CA GLY A 180 -5.48 6.53 14.60
C GLY A 180 -6.58 7.56 14.81
N TRP A 181 -7.60 7.59 13.94
CA TRP A 181 -8.76 8.49 14.03
C TRP A 181 -9.97 7.86 14.73
N ASN A 182 -9.87 6.60 15.16
CA ASN A 182 -10.85 5.93 16.02
C ASN A 182 -10.12 5.24 17.20
N PRO A 183 -9.49 5.99 18.12
CA PRO A 183 -8.60 5.43 19.13
C PRO A 183 -9.32 4.83 20.36
N GLY A 184 -10.66 4.78 20.35
CA GLY A 184 -11.46 4.44 21.51
C GLY A 184 -11.70 5.63 22.45
N LYS A 185 -12.51 5.42 23.48
CA LYS A 185 -13.04 6.50 24.33
C LYS A 185 -11.93 7.14 25.17
N GLY A 186 -11.94 8.48 25.22
CA GLY A 186 -11.07 9.27 26.09
C GLY A 186 -9.63 9.49 25.58
N ARG A 187 -9.33 9.15 24.32
CA ARG A 187 -8.05 9.45 23.67
C ARG A 187 -8.20 10.56 22.63
N THR A 188 -7.20 11.42 22.53
CA THR A 188 -7.16 12.45 21.48
C THR A 188 -6.90 11.83 20.11
N VAL A 189 -7.51 12.44 19.09
CA VAL A 189 -7.28 12.13 17.67
C VAL A 189 -6.11 12.98 17.13
N PRO A 190 -5.52 12.63 15.98
CA PRO A 190 -4.46 13.43 15.37
C PRO A 190 -4.94 14.87 15.06
N PRO A 191 -4.02 15.84 14.95
CA PRO A 191 -4.35 17.26 14.77
C PRO A 191 -5.00 17.59 13.42
N LEU A 192 -5.03 16.66 12.47
CA LEU A 192 -5.69 16.78 11.18
C LEU A 192 -6.69 15.63 11.03
N THR A 193 -7.76 15.83 10.26
CA THR A 193 -8.63 14.73 9.84
C THR A 193 -7.87 13.75 8.94
N HIS A 194 -8.33 12.51 8.85
CA HIS A 194 -7.72 11.51 7.97
C HIS A 194 -7.66 11.99 6.51
N ALA A 195 -8.72 12.64 6.02
CA ALA A 195 -8.77 13.21 4.69
C ALA A 195 -7.73 14.33 4.47
N GLN A 196 -7.54 15.22 5.45
CA GLN A 196 -6.52 16.27 5.40
C GLN A 196 -5.10 15.67 5.43
N PHE A 197 -4.87 14.68 6.30
CA PHE A 197 -3.62 13.93 6.36
C PHE A 197 -3.30 13.26 5.03
N LYS A 198 -4.24 12.48 4.47
CA LYS A 198 -4.09 11.78 3.19
C LYS A 198 -3.80 12.75 2.05
N LYS A 199 -4.51 13.88 2.00
CA LYS A 199 -4.25 14.92 1.00
C LYS A 199 -2.82 15.47 1.11
N ALA A 200 -2.35 15.78 2.31
CA ALA A 200 -0.99 16.25 2.53
C ALA A 200 0.06 15.18 2.19
N TRP A 201 -0.20 13.93 2.57
CA TRP A 201 0.64 12.77 2.28
C TRP A 201 0.84 12.58 0.77
N ILE A 202 -0.26 12.51 0.02
CA ILE A 202 -0.24 12.37 -1.44
C ILE A 202 0.43 13.57 -2.09
N THR A 203 0.11 14.79 -1.64
CA THR A 203 0.74 16.02 -2.16
C THR A 203 2.25 15.95 -1.98
N TRP A 204 2.75 15.60 -0.79
CA TRP A 204 4.17 15.48 -0.52
C TRP A 204 4.84 14.45 -1.44
N LEU A 205 4.27 13.25 -1.55
CA LEU A 205 4.79 12.16 -2.38
C LEU A 205 4.82 12.52 -3.88
N GLN A 206 3.76 13.15 -4.39
CA GLN A 206 3.65 13.51 -5.82
C GLN A 206 4.41 14.78 -6.20
N THR A 207 4.89 15.55 -5.21
CA THR A 207 5.69 16.77 -5.43
C THR A 207 7.20 16.55 -5.27
N GLY A 208 7.64 15.29 -5.23
CA GLY A 208 9.06 14.90 -5.15
C GLY A 208 9.53 14.46 -3.77
N ALA A 209 8.62 14.38 -2.78
CA ALA A 209 8.89 13.94 -1.42
C ALA A 209 10.10 14.62 -0.76
N TYR A 210 10.24 15.94 -0.96
CA TYR A 210 11.35 16.70 -0.42
C TYR A 210 11.31 16.73 1.10
N ALA A 211 12.49 16.55 1.71
CA ALA A 211 12.65 16.73 3.14
C ALA A 211 12.78 18.23 3.48
N PRO A 212 12.19 18.71 4.59
CA PRO A 212 12.50 20.03 5.13
C PRO A 212 14.00 20.22 5.37
N ALA A 213 14.48 21.45 5.51
CA ALA A 213 15.86 21.70 5.93
C ALA A 213 16.16 21.07 7.30
N LYS A 214 17.44 20.77 7.55
CA LYS A 214 17.93 20.22 8.83
C LYS A 214 17.80 21.24 9.96
#